data_AF-N9NYH4-F1
#
_entry.id   AF-N9NYH4-F1
#
_cell.length_a   1.000
_cell.length_b   1.000
_cell.length_c   1.000
_cell.angle_alpha   90.00
_cell.angle_beta   90.00
_cell.angle_gamma   90.00
#
_symmetry.space_group_name_H-M   'P 1'
#
loop_
_entity.id
_entity.type
_entity.pdbx_description
1 polymer ?
#
loop_
_entity_poly.entity_id
_entity_poly.type
_entity_poly.pdbx_seq_one_letter_code
_entity_poly.pdbx_strand_id
1 'polypeptide(L)'
;MTTYMIIGSFLVFCVVLMAWKQLRNSPKPQDSALKQRAIFNPNEQLTFTRLKEVLPNYIVLAHVSYDALLTTKFGRTRHKYRDLIADFVILDQQYQIVAIVAVDDPVILKRPQQAQFQDALLTMAGYRVIRYEDVPEYYQLRGDFLREQEHSSKDKRFTAVNDLKKYHLYSDLERRKVKALS
;
A
#
# COMPACT_ATOMS: atom_id res chain seq x y z
N MET A 1 -3.36 -62.29 -39.25
CA MET A 1 -4.21 -62.12 -38.05
C MET A 1 -3.50 -61.32 -36.96
N THR A 2 -2.28 -61.69 -36.57
CA THR A 2 -1.47 -60.97 -35.57
C THR A 2 -1.11 -59.53 -35.97
N THR A 3 -0.81 -59.28 -37.25
CA THR A 3 -0.50 -57.94 -37.79
C THR A 3 -1.64 -56.95 -37.63
N TYR A 4 -2.89 -57.37 -37.88
CA TYR A 4 -4.07 -56.52 -37.70
C TYR A 4 -4.36 -56.19 -36.22
N MET A 5 -4.06 -57.13 -35.30
CA MET A 5 -4.18 -56.87 -33.85
C MET A 5 -3.15 -55.85 -33.35
N ILE A 6 -1.93 -55.88 -33.90
CA ILE A 6 -0.88 -54.90 -33.56
C ILE A 6 -1.26 -53.50 -34.05
N ILE A 7 -1.77 -53.40 -35.29
CA ILE A 7 -2.20 -52.12 -35.87
C ILE A 7 -3.38 -51.52 -35.07
N GLY A 8 -4.35 -52.35 -34.69
CA GLY A 8 -5.48 -51.89 -33.87
C GLY A 8 -5.05 -51.40 -32.48
N SER A 9 -4.14 -52.11 -31.83
CA SER A 9 -3.60 -51.71 -30.52
C SER A 9 -2.83 -50.38 -30.59
N PHE A 10 -2.04 -50.19 -31.65
CA PHE A 10 -1.30 -48.94 -31.86
C PHE A 10 -2.23 -47.75 -32.07
N LEU A 11 -3.34 -47.96 -32.79
CA LEU A 11 -4.35 -46.92 -33.05
C LEU A 11 -5.05 -46.48 -31.75
N VAL A 12 -5.44 -47.44 -30.91
CA VAL A 12 -6.04 -47.17 -29.60
C VAL A 12 -5.04 -46.46 -28.68
N PHE A 13 -3.78 -46.88 -28.68
CA PHE A 13 -2.72 -46.26 -27.89
C PHE A 13 -2.50 -44.79 -28.27
N CYS A 14 -2.49 -44.47 -29.57
CA CYS A 14 -2.40 -43.08 -30.05
C CYS A 14 -3.58 -42.22 -29.58
N VAL A 15 -4.81 -42.75 -29.61
CA VAL A 15 -6.01 -42.04 -29.13
C VAL A 15 -5.93 -41.77 -27.63
N VAL A 16 -5.48 -42.73 -26.83
CA VAL A 16 -5.28 -42.57 -25.38
C VAL A 16 -4.21 -41.52 -25.09
N LEU A 17 -3.10 -41.52 -25.83
CA LEU A 17 -2.05 -40.50 -25.68
C LEU A 17 -2.54 -39.09 -26.03
N MET A 18 -3.36 -38.94 -27.07
CA MET A 18 -3.95 -37.63 -27.41
C MET A 18 -4.92 -37.15 -26.33
N ALA A 19 -5.77 -38.03 -25.80
CA ALA A 19 -6.68 -37.71 -24.70
C ALA A 19 -5.92 -37.29 -23.42
N TRP A 20 -4.84 -38.00 -23.08
CA TRP A 20 -3.99 -37.65 -21.94
C TRP A 20 -3.25 -36.32 -22.14
N LYS A 21 -2.79 -36.03 -23.36
CA LYS A 21 -2.13 -34.75 -23.68
C LYS A 21 -3.12 -33.59 -23.61
N GLN A 22 -4.37 -33.81 -24.02
CA GLN A 22 -5.43 -32.80 -23.95
C GLN A 22 -5.88 -32.51 -22.52
N LEU A 23 -5.95 -33.53 -21.66
CA LEU A 23 -6.24 -33.34 -20.23
C LEU A 23 -5.11 -32.59 -19.51
N ARG A 24 -3.85 -32.87 -19.87
CA ARG A 24 -2.67 -32.21 -19.31
C ARG A 24 -2.49 -30.77 -19.83
N ASN A 25 -2.95 -30.49 -21.04
CA ASN A 25 -3.00 -29.15 -21.63
C ASN A 25 -4.32 -28.43 -21.29
N SER A 26 -4.77 -28.50 -20.03
CA SER A 26 -5.80 -27.57 -19.57
C SER A 26 -5.29 -26.15 -19.82
N PRO A 27 -6.00 -25.31 -20.60
CA PRO A 27 -5.55 -23.96 -20.89
C PRO A 27 -5.35 -23.25 -19.55
N LYS A 28 -4.15 -22.67 -19.35
CA LYS A 28 -3.89 -21.79 -18.21
C LYS A 28 -5.06 -20.82 -18.10
N PRO A 29 -5.64 -20.60 -16.91
CA PRO A 29 -6.76 -19.67 -16.76
C PRO A 29 -6.34 -18.35 -17.39
N GLN A 30 -7.02 -17.97 -18.48
CA GLN A 30 -6.82 -16.67 -19.12
C GLN A 30 -7.09 -15.62 -18.06
N ASP A 31 -6.19 -14.64 -17.95
CA ASP A 31 -6.34 -13.53 -17.04
C ASP A 31 -7.73 -12.92 -17.22
N SER A 32 -8.49 -12.86 -16.12
CA SER A 32 -9.86 -12.37 -16.14
C SER A 32 -9.91 -10.93 -16.67
N ALA A 33 -10.98 -10.59 -17.40
CA ALA A 33 -11.17 -9.25 -17.93
C ALA A 33 -11.04 -8.20 -16.81
N LEU A 34 -10.06 -7.30 -16.97
CA LEU A 34 -9.79 -6.24 -16.02
C LEU A 34 -10.96 -5.24 -16.05
N LYS A 35 -11.60 -5.03 -14.90
CA LYS A 35 -12.67 -4.04 -14.72
C LYS A 35 -12.12 -2.84 -13.97
N GLN A 36 -12.54 -1.64 -14.38
CA GLN A 36 -12.25 -0.43 -13.63
C GLN A 36 -12.90 -0.52 -12.25
N ARG A 37 -12.13 -0.22 -11.20
CA ARG A 37 -12.60 -0.20 -9.82
C ARG A 37 -12.68 1.25 -9.33
N ALA A 38 -13.73 1.57 -8.58
CA ALA A 38 -13.78 2.85 -7.88
C ALA A 38 -12.60 2.94 -6.90
N ILE A 39 -11.87 4.05 -6.95
CA ILE A 39 -10.70 4.27 -6.10
C ILE A 39 -11.16 4.44 -4.66
N PHE A 40 -12.27 5.13 -4.41
CA PHE A 40 -12.79 5.38 -3.07
C PHE A 40 -14.07 4.61 -2.76
N ASN A 41 -14.20 4.18 -1.50
CA ASN A 41 -15.48 3.86 -0.89
C ASN A 41 -16.27 5.16 -0.61
N PRO A 42 -17.62 5.22 -0.70
CA PRO A 42 -18.42 6.37 -0.27
C PRO A 42 -17.97 7.05 1.03
N ASN A 43 -17.65 6.26 2.07
CA ASN A 43 -17.17 6.76 3.36
C ASN A 43 -15.80 7.45 3.25
N GLU A 44 -14.88 6.85 2.50
CA GLU A 44 -13.56 7.41 2.22
C GLU A 44 -13.66 8.68 1.39
N GLN A 45 -14.52 8.70 0.36
CA GLN A 45 -14.73 9.86 -0.50
C GLN A 45 -15.22 11.05 0.32
N LEU A 46 -16.19 10.82 1.21
CA LEU A 46 -16.72 11.86 2.09
C LEU A 46 -15.63 12.37 3.05
N THR A 47 -14.86 11.46 3.65
CA THR A 47 -13.74 11.81 4.53
C THR A 47 -12.68 12.63 3.81
N PHE A 48 -12.33 12.25 2.58
CA PHE A 48 -11.36 12.96 1.75
C PHE A 48 -11.81 14.39 1.44
N THR A 49 -13.07 14.58 1.07
CA THR A 49 -13.63 15.92 0.84
C THR A 49 -13.58 16.76 2.11
N ARG A 50 -13.99 16.21 3.26
CA ARG A 50 -13.92 16.92 4.56
C ARG A 50 -12.50 17.29 4.95
N LEU A 51 -11.54 16.38 4.77
CA LEU A 51 -10.11 16.64 5.05
C LEU A 51 -9.59 17.79 4.18
N LYS A 52 -9.92 17.80 2.89
CA LYS A 52 -9.51 18.86 1.97
C LYS A 52 -10.11 20.22 2.33
N GLU A 53 -11.36 20.24 2.80
CA GLU A 53 -12.04 21.47 3.24
C GLU A 53 -11.47 22.00 4.57
N VAL A 54 -11.16 21.12 5.53
CA VAL A 54 -10.61 21.52 6.84
C VAL A 54 -9.14 21.93 6.74
N LEU A 55 -8.39 21.30 5.84
CA LEU A 55 -6.95 21.47 5.69
C LEU A 55 -6.58 21.99 4.29
N PRO A 56 -7.01 23.21 3.90
CA PRO A 56 -6.76 23.73 2.55
C PRO A 56 -5.26 23.96 2.27
N ASN A 57 -4.47 24.17 3.32
CA ASN A 57 -3.03 24.40 3.24
C ASN A 57 -2.20 23.12 3.42
N TYR A 58 -2.81 21.94 3.44
CA TYR A 58 -2.09 20.67 3.52
C TYR A 58 -2.35 19.83 2.28
N ILE A 59 -1.44 18.93 1.98
CA ILE A 59 -1.58 17.99 0.87
C ILE A 59 -2.09 16.67 1.44
N VAL A 60 -3.22 16.19 0.93
CA VAL A 60 -3.82 14.92 1.33
C VAL A 60 -3.55 13.89 0.24
N LEU A 61 -2.78 12.85 0.57
CA LEU A 61 -2.56 11.70 -0.29
C LEU A 61 -3.50 10.57 0.12
N ALA A 62 -4.17 9.96 -0.86
CA ALA A 62 -5.00 8.79 -0.65
C ALA A 62 -4.28 7.49 -1.03
N HIS A 63 -4.56 6.41 -0.32
CA HIS A 63 -4.11 5.04 -0.63
C HIS A 63 -2.59 4.94 -0.82
N VAL A 64 -1.85 5.37 0.19
CA VAL A 64 -0.38 5.34 0.17
C VAL A 64 0.12 3.99 0.68
N SER A 65 1.02 3.35 -0.07
CA SER A 65 1.61 2.08 0.37
C SER A 65 2.50 2.27 1.61
N TYR A 66 2.46 1.30 2.52
CA TYR A 66 3.33 1.32 3.71
C TYR A 66 4.81 1.26 3.33
N ASP A 67 5.14 0.73 2.16
CA ASP A 67 6.52 0.69 1.65
C ASP A 67 7.08 2.08 1.32
N ALA A 68 6.22 3.06 1.02
CA ALA A 68 6.63 4.45 0.85
C ALA A 68 6.84 5.18 2.19
N LEU A 69 6.21 4.69 3.26
CA LEU A 69 6.25 5.31 4.59
C LEU A 69 7.34 4.67 5.47
N LEU A 70 7.58 3.38 5.31
CA LEU A 70 8.42 2.58 6.21
C LEU A 70 9.63 2.00 5.47
N THR A 71 10.81 2.24 6.01
CA THR A 71 12.04 1.58 5.56
C THR A 71 12.57 0.65 6.64
N THR A 72 12.96 -0.57 6.26
CA THR A 72 13.53 -1.54 7.18
C THR A 72 14.74 -2.24 6.57
N LYS A 73 15.72 -2.59 7.41
CA LYS A 73 16.92 -3.31 7.00
C LYS A 73 16.65 -4.78 6.67
N PHE A 74 15.63 -5.38 7.28
CA PHE A 74 15.36 -6.81 7.20
C PHE A 74 14.16 -7.10 6.29
N GLY A 75 14.39 -7.82 5.19
CA GLY A 75 13.34 -8.18 4.24
C GLY A 75 12.16 -8.95 4.87
N ARG A 76 12.42 -9.80 5.88
CA ARG A 76 11.35 -10.49 6.63
C ARG A 76 10.36 -9.52 7.28
N THR A 77 10.85 -8.40 7.80
CA THR A 77 9.99 -7.36 8.39
C THR A 77 9.25 -6.61 7.30
N ARG A 78 9.90 -6.30 6.17
CA ARG A 78 9.27 -5.67 5.01
C ARG A 78 8.06 -6.46 4.49
N HIS A 79 8.17 -7.79 4.41
CA HIS A 79 7.04 -8.63 3.98
C HIS A 79 5.79 -8.50 4.86
N LYS A 80 5.92 -8.11 6.14
CA LYS A 80 4.77 -7.95 7.04
C LYS A 80 3.89 -6.76 6.69
N TYR A 81 4.46 -5.73 6.07
CA TYR A 81 3.74 -4.49 5.76
C TYR A 81 3.69 -4.15 4.27
N ARG A 82 4.36 -4.92 3.41
CA ARG A 82 4.46 -4.66 1.97
C ARG A 82 3.11 -4.53 1.27
N ASP A 83 2.14 -5.33 1.69
CA ASP A 83 0.83 -5.39 1.05
C ASP A 83 -0.20 -4.50 1.80
N LEU A 84 0.26 -3.67 2.74
CA LEU A 84 -0.56 -2.72 3.50
C LEU A 84 -0.59 -1.35 2.84
N ILE A 85 -1.76 -0.71 2.92
CA ILE A 85 -2.05 0.60 2.34
C ILE A 85 -2.68 1.45 3.44
N ALA A 86 -2.21 2.68 3.58
CA ALA A 86 -2.79 3.69 4.46
C ALA A 86 -3.89 4.45 3.71
N ASP A 87 -5.01 4.71 4.38
CA ASP A 87 -6.17 5.35 3.76
C ASP A 87 -5.83 6.78 3.33
N PHE A 88 -5.37 7.61 4.28
CA PHE A 88 -4.95 8.98 4.02
C PHE A 88 -3.63 9.35 4.71
N VAL A 89 -2.77 10.06 4.00
CA VAL A 89 -1.52 10.63 4.53
C VAL A 89 -1.56 12.14 4.32
N ILE A 90 -1.37 12.88 5.39
CA ILE A 90 -1.41 14.35 5.40
C ILE A 90 0.01 14.87 5.44
N LEU A 91 0.33 15.75 4.48
CA LEU A 91 1.63 16.37 4.32
C LEU A 91 1.53 17.89 4.53
N ASP A 92 2.57 18.49 5.11
CA ASP A 92 2.78 19.94 5.12
C ASP A 92 3.23 20.44 3.73
N GLN A 93 3.28 21.76 3.53
CA GLN A 93 3.76 22.43 2.32
C GLN A 93 5.20 22.06 1.95
N GLN A 94 6.00 21.58 2.91
CA GLN A 94 7.36 21.07 2.69
C GLN A 94 7.40 19.56 2.38
N TYR A 95 6.24 18.94 2.08
CA TYR A 95 6.11 17.51 1.79
C TYR A 95 6.55 16.59 2.94
N GLN A 96 6.46 17.08 4.19
CA GLN A 96 6.71 16.29 5.39
C GLN A 96 5.41 15.70 5.91
N ILE A 97 5.44 14.43 6.33
CA ILE A 97 4.26 13.73 6.86
C ILE A 97 3.92 14.29 8.24
N VAL A 98 2.72 14.85 8.37
CA VAL A 98 2.18 15.41 9.62
C VAL A 98 1.42 14.34 10.38
N ALA A 99 0.52 13.64 9.70
CA ALA A 99 -0.28 12.58 10.29
C ALA A 99 -0.74 11.58 9.22
N ILE A 100 -1.03 10.37 9.67
CA ILE A 100 -1.67 9.33 8.89
C ILE A 100 -3.06 9.13 9.47
N VAL A 101 -4.08 9.24 8.62
CA VAL A 101 -5.47 9.06 8.99
C VAL A 101 -5.96 7.73 8.44
N ALA A 102 -6.45 6.88 9.35
CA ALA A 102 -7.10 5.62 9.03
C ALA A 102 -8.61 5.77 9.26
N VAL A 103 -9.41 5.29 8.31
CA VAL A 103 -10.88 5.31 8.38
C VAL A 103 -11.35 3.88 8.34
N ASP A 104 -11.92 3.41 9.45
CA ASP A 104 -12.60 2.13 9.46
C ASP A 104 -14.02 2.28 8.94
N ASP A 105 -14.50 1.19 8.34
CA ASP A 105 -15.87 1.09 7.87
C ASP A 105 -16.58 0.09 8.80
N PRO A 106 -17.56 0.51 9.61
CA PRO A 106 -18.23 -0.38 10.56
C PRO A 106 -18.96 -1.53 9.84
N VAL A 107 -19.27 -1.36 8.55
CA VAL A 107 -19.95 -2.37 7.73
C VAL A 107 -18.99 -3.52 7.37
N ILE A 108 -17.68 -3.25 7.34
CA ILE A 108 -16.67 -4.26 7.08
C ILE A 108 -16.20 -4.80 8.43
N LEU A 109 -16.50 -6.08 8.70
CA LEU A 109 -16.00 -6.79 9.88
C LEU A 109 -14.48 -7.00 9.77
N LYS A 110 -13.71 -5.92 9.95
CA LYS A 110 -12.25 -5.96 9.99
C LYS A 110 -11.81 -6.58 11.32
N ARG A 111 -10.73 -7.37 11.26
CA ARG A 111 -10.13 -7.96 12.47
C ARG A 111 -9.46 -6.83 13.28
N PRO A 112 -9.85 -6.57 14.54
CA PRO A 112 -9.28 -5.48 15.33
C PRO A 112 -7.76 -5.63 15.54
N GLN A 113 -7.27 -6.88 15.58
CA GLN A 113 -5.84 -7.18 15.67
C GLN A 113 -5.03 -6.63 14.49
N GLN A 114 -5.62 -6.60 13.29
CA GLN A 114 -4.92 -6.11 12.09
C GLN A 114 -4.80 -4.58 12.11
N ALA A 115 -5.84 -3.89 12.59
CA ALA A 115 -5.83 -2.44 12.78
C ALA A 115 -4.79 -2.05 13.85
N GLN A 116 -4.77 -2.74 14.99
CA GLN A 116 -3.77 -2.52 16.04
C GLN A 116 -2.34 -2.75 15.55
N PHE A 117 -2.12 -3.79 14.73
CA PHE A 117 -0.81 -4.05 14.14
C PHE A 117 -0.37 -2.94 13.18
N GLN A 118 -1.28 -2.43 12.34
CA GLN A 118 -1.03 -1.30 11.45
C GLN A 118 -0.64 -0.04 12.23
N ASP A 119 -1.40 0.28 13.27
CA ASP A 119 -1.16 1.45 14.11
C ASP A 119 0.18 1.33 14.82
N ALA A 120 0.47 0.16 15.41
CA ALA A 120 1.74 -0.10 16.06
C ALA A 120 2.94 0.07 15.11
N LEU A 121 2.84 -0.39 13.86
CA LEU A 121 3.92 -0.21 12.87
C LEU A 121 4.21 1.26 12.59
N LEU A 122 3.17 2.06 12.39
CA LEU A 122 3.30 3.48 12.11
C LEU A 122 3.81 4.25 13.33
N THR A 123 3.27 3.95 14.52
CA THR A 123 3.74 4.54 15.79
C THR A 123 5.19 4.19 16.09
N MET A 124 5.62 2.94 15.85
CA MET A 124 7.03 2.53 16.01
C MET A 124 7.97 3.28 15.06
N ALA A 125 7.48 3.70 13.89
CA ALA A 125 8.23 4.52 12.95
C ALA A 125 8.20 6.03 13.28
N GLY A 126 7.51 6.42 14.36
CA GLY A 126 7.38 7.80 14.80
C GLY A 126 6.30 8.59 14.06
N TYR A 127 5.43 7.93 13.31
CA TYR A 127 4.29 8.59 12.68
C TYR A 127 3.13 8.74 13.67
N ARG A 128 2.46 9.89 13.60
CA ARG A 128 1.20 10.12 14.27
C ARG A 128 0.08 9.44 13.48
N VAL A 129 -0.66 8.56 14.15
CA VAL A 129 -1.81 7.84 13.58
C VAL A 129 -3.07 8.37 14.22
N ILE A 130 -4.06 8.73 13.40
CA ILE A 130 -5.40 9.12 13.85
C ILE A 130 -6.36 8.14 13.20
N ARG A 131 -7.04 7.34 14.01
CA ARG A 131 -8.01 6.35 13.54
C ARG A 131 -9.41 6.82 13.87
N TYR A 132 -10.28 6.81 12.87
CA TYR A 132 -11.69 7.09 13.02
C TYR A 132 -12.48 5.80 12.79
N GLU A 133 -13.40 5.49 13.71
CA GLU A 133 -14.28 4.32 13.62
C GLU A 133 -15.39 4.50 12.57
N ASP A 134 -15.73 5.76 12.29
CA ASP A 134 -16.77 6.19 11.35
C ASP A 134 -16.32 7.41 10.56
N VAL A 135 -17.14 7.86 9.61
CA VAL A 135 -16.86 9.04 8.79
C VAL A 135 -16.69 10.29 9.67
N PRO A 136 -15.47 10.85 9.80
CA PRO A 136 -15.17 11.87 10.81
C PRO A 136 -15.88 13.18 10.50
N GLU A 137 -16.44 13.79 11.53
CA GLU A 137 -17.08 15.11 11.41
C GLU A 137 -16.06 16.26 11.36
N TYR A 138 -16.48 17.38 10.79
CA TYR A 138 -15.64 18.58 10.62
C TYR A 138 -15.00 19.06 11.93
N TYR A 139 -15.72 18.97 13.05
CA TYR A 139 -15.22 19.43 14.34
C TYR A 139 -14.10 18.53 14.89
N GLN A 140 -14.20 17.22 14.66
CA GLN A 140 -13.19 16.23 15.10
C GLN A 140 -11.89 16.45 14.34
N LEU A 141 -11.99 16.56 13.01
CA LEU A 141 -10.86 16.88 12.15
C LEU A 141 -10.20 18.19 12.59
N ARG A 142 -10.98 19.27 12.78
CA ARG A 142 -10.42 20.54 13.27
C ARG A 142 -9.70 20.37 14.60
N GLY A 143 -10.32 19.73 15.58
CA GLY A 143 -9.74 19.56 16.91
C GLY A 143 -8.38 18.87 16.90
N ASP A 144 -8.28 17.79 16.13
CA ASP A 144 -7.08 16.96 16.08
C ASP A 144 -5.92 17.63 15.33
N PHE A 145 -6.22 18.46 14.31
CA PHE A 145 -5.21 19.18 13.54
C PHE A 145 -4.87 20.57 14.08
N LEU A 146 -5.82 21.31 14.69
CA LEU A 146 -5.56 22.66 15.23
C LEU A 146 -4.68 22.63 16.48
N ARG A 147 -4.87 21.66 17.39
CA ARG A 147 -3.98 21.47 18.55
C ARG A 147 -2.52 21.30 18.12
N GLU A 148 -2.29 20.74 16.93
CA GLU A 148 -0.95 20.51 16.40
C GLU A 148 -0.33 21.75 15.76
N GLN A 149 -1.13 22.67 15.21
CA GLN A 149 -0.60 23.92 14.66
C GLN A 149 0.17 24.72 15.72
N GLU A 150 -0.29 24.68 16.98
CA GLU A 150 0.37 25.35 18.10
C GLU A 150 1.67 24.66 18.55
N HIS A 151 1.73 23.32 18.49
CA HIS A 151 2.92 22.55 18.87
C HIS A 151 3.99 22.50 17.76
N SER A 152 3.58 22.39 16.49
CA SER A 152 4.47 22.36 15.33
C SER A 152 5.22 23.69 15.13
N SER A 153 4.63 24.84 15.50
CA SER A 153 5.34 26.13 15.54
C SER A 153 6.52 26.17 16.52
N LYS A 154 6.48 25.33 17.58
CA LYS A 154 7.53 25.25 18.60
C LYS A 154 8.63 24.26 18.22
N ASP A 155 8.27 23.15 17.58
CA ASP A 155 9.20 22.07 17.19
C ASP A 155 9.92 22.30 15.85
N LYS A 156 9.41 23.15 14.96
CA LYS A 156 10.06 23.50 13.67
C LYS A 156 11.49 24.06 13.82
N ARG A 157 11.87 24.58 14.99
CA ARG A 157 13.25 25.02 15.30
C ARG A 157 14.21 23.85 15.61
N PHE A 158 13.69 22.69 16.02
CA PHE A 158 14.48 21.54 16.44
C PHE A 158 14.63 20.50 15.30
N THR A 159 13.63 20.35 14.43
CA THR A 159 13.62 19.39 13.31
C THR A 159 14.47 19.81 12.11
N ALA A 160 14.66 21.12 11.86
CA ALA A 160 15.50 21.61 10.76
C ALA A 160 16.96 21.11 10.83
N VAL A 161 17.47 20.82 12.03
CA VAL A 161 18.82 20.28 12.24
C VAL A 161 18.90 18.76 11.96
N ASN A 162 17.78 18.04 12.11
CA ASN A 162 17.72 16.59 11.92
C ASN A 162 17.37 16.18 10.47
N ASP A 163 16.58 16.98 9.75
CA ASP A 163 16.24 16.70 8.35
C ASP A 163 17.48 16.70 7.44
N LEU A 164 18.45 17.59 7.69
CA LEU A 164 19.75 17.58 6.99
C LEU A 164 20.47 16.23 7.08
N LYS A 165 20.32 15.48 8.18
CA LYS A 165 20.97 14.16 8.33
C LYS A 165 20.23 13.01 7.63
N LYS A 166 18.91 13.10 7.45
CA LYS A 166 18.09 12.01 6.91
C LYS A 166 18.24 11.87 5.39
N TYR A 167 18.40 12.99 4.67
CA TYR A 167 18.60 12.99 3.21
C TYR A 167 20.00 12.51 2.77
N HIS A 168 21.01 12.58 3.65
CA HIS A 168 22.37 12.14 3.33
C HIS A 168 22.52 10.62 3.12
N LEU A 169 21.54 9.80 3.54
CA LEU A 169 21.63 8.34 3.37
C LEU A 169 21.56 7.90 1.89
N TYR A 170 20.93 8.70 1.03
CA TYR A 170 20.81 8.39 -0.41
C TYR A 170 21.93 9.02 -1.25
N SER A 171 22.53 10.15 -0.84
CA SER A 171 23.55 10.83 -1.63
C SER A 171 24.86 10.04 -1.79
N ASP A 172 25.17 9.16 -0.84
CA ASP A 172 26.42 8.40 -0.84
C ASP A 172 26.38 7.17 -1.76
N LEU A 173 25.19 6.73 -2.18
CA LEU A 173 25.02 5.54 -3.02
C LEU A 173 25.12 5.82 -4.53
N GLU A 174 24.99 7.08 -4.97
CA GLU A 174 24.99 7.45 -6.40
C GLU A 174 26.38 7.70 -7.01
N ARG A 175 27.46 7.82 -6.21
CA ARG A 175 28.80 8.16 -6.76
C ARG A 175 29.57 7.02 -7.42
N ARG A 176 28.97 5.85 -7.66
CA ARG A 176 29.61 4.75 -8.41
C ARG A 176 28.68 4.21 -9.48
N LYS A 177 28.52 4.95 -10.58
CA LYS A 177 28.35 4.43 -11.95
C LYS A 177 28.13 5.59 -12.94
N VAL A 178 29.21 6.29 -13.27
CA VAL A 178 29.30 6.91 -14.60
C VAL A 178 30.31 6.07 -15.37
N LYS A 179 29.80 5.04 -16.05
CA LYS A 179 30.53 4.45 -17.17
C LYS A 179 30.35 5.42 -18.33
N ALA A 180 31.40 6.15 -18.66
CA ALA A 180 31.51 6.85 -19.92
C ALA A 180 31.30 5.83 -21.05
N LEU A 181 30.31 6.07 -21.90
CA LEU A 181 30.20 5.43 -23.20
C LEU A 181 30.82 6.40 -24.20
N SER A 182 32.03 6.05 -24.67
CA SER A 182 32.58 6.52 -25.95
C SER A 182 32.06 5.66 -27.07
#